data_AF-W1YM59-F1
#
_entry.id   AF-W1YM59-F1
#
_cell.length_a   1.000
_cell.length_b   1.000
_cell.length_c   1.000
_cell.angle_alpha   90.00
_cell.angle_beta   90.00
_cell.angle_gamma   90.00
#
_symmetry.space_group_name_H-M   'P 1'
#
loop_
_entity.id
_entity.type
_entity.pdbx_description
1 polymer ?
#
loop_
_entity_poly.entity_id
_entity_poly.type
_entity_poly.pdbx_seq_one_letter_code
_entity_poly.pdbx_strand_id
1 'polypeptide(L)'
;SQNAYLNLQQGKEQKILPRLSVGQQILVQVVKEEMLGKGARVTADVSLAGRFMVLLPYSEGMHISKKITDEAVRAKLQELAAPYVQEGCGFI
;
A
#
# COMPACT_ATOMS: atom_id res chain seq x y z
N SER A 1 24.02 -11.79 -6.20
CA SER A 1 22.88 -10.85 -6.37
C SER A 1 23.03 -9.76 -5.33
N GLN A 2 22.69 -8.51 -5.67
CA GLN A 2 22.70 -7.41 -4.70
C GLN A 2 21.39 -7.45 -3.91
N ASN A 3 21.44 -7.16 -2.62
CA ASN A 3 20.22 -7.13 -1.79
C ASN A 3 19.38 -5.89 -2.13
N ALA A 4 18.05 -6.05 -2.09
CA ALA A 4 17.12 -4.93 -2.11
C ALA A 4 17.15 -4.14 -0.79
N TYR A 5 16.74 -2.87 -0.83
CA TYR A 5 16.63 -2.01 0.35
C TYR A 5 15.16 -1.75 0.69
N LEU A 6 14.78 -2.11 1.93
CA LEU A 6 13.48 -1.83 2.53
C LEU A 6 13.59 -0.64 3.48
N ASN A 7 12.78 0.40 3.26
CA ASN A 7 12.70 1.55 4.16
C ASN A 7 11.51 1.39 5.11
N LEU A 8 11.78 1.25 6.41
CA LEU A 8 10.76 1.07 7.45
C LEU A 8 10.08 2.38 7.90
N GLN A 9 10.52 3.53 7.37
CA GLN A 9 10.05 4.86 7.79
C GLN A 9 9.13 5.55 6.76
N GLN A 10 8.70 4.86 5.69
CA GLN A 10 7.83 5.48 4.68
C GLN A 10 6.35 5.20 4.94
N GLY A 11 5.65 6.21 5.46
CA GLY A 11 4.20 6.22 5.65
C GLY A 11 3.82 7.38 6.58
N LYS A 12 2.71 8.07 6.32
CA LYS A 12 2.21 9.13 7.23
C LYS A 12 1.69 8.56 8.56
N GLU A 13 1.40 7.27 8.59
CA GLU A 13 1.15 6.50 9.80
C GLU A 13 2.32 5.54 9.97
N GLN A 14 2.97 5.57 11.13
CA GLN A 14 3.92 4.53 11.51
C GLN A 14 3.13 3.25 11.78
N LYS A 15 2.81 2.49 10.73
CA LYS A 15 2.46 1.08 10.91
C LYS A 15 3.76 0.37 11.25
N ILE A 16 4.02 0.31 12.56
CA ILE A 16 5.20 -0.33 13.13
C ILE A 16 5.13 -1.78 12.66
N LEU A 17 5.93 -2.12 11.64
CA LEU A 17 6.19 -3.51 11.35
C LEU A 17 6.68 -4.16 12.65
N PRO A 18 6.16 -5.33 13.03
CA PRO A 18 6.64 -6.02 14.22
C PRO A 18 8.17 -6.17 14.14
N ARG A 19 8.84 -6.21 15.30
CA ARG A 19 10.31 -6.29 15.41
C ARG A 19 10.85 -7.31 14.39
N LEU A 20 11.62 -6.83 13.42
CA LEU A 20 12.21 -7.68 12.40
C LEU A 20 13.37 -8.47 12.99
N SER A 21 13.42 -9.76 12.65
CA SER A 21 14.53 -10.65 13.00
C SER A 21 15.33 -11.03 11.76
N VAL A 22 16.64 -11.27 11.92
CA VAL A 22 17.48 -11.77 10.82
C VAL A 22 16.97 -13.14 10.36
N GLY A 23 16.79 -13.31 9.05
CA GLY A 23 16.23 -14.53 8.46
C GLY A 23 14.70 -14.56 8.40
N GLN A 24 14.01 -13.57 8.95
CA GLN A 24 12.55 -13.46 8.83
C GLN A 24 12.14 -13.25 7.36
N GLN A 25 11.17 -14.05 6.92
CA GLN A 25 10.54 -13.86 5.62
C GLN A 25 9.47 -12.77 5.72
N ILE A 26 9.50 -11.82 4.78
CA ILE A 26 8.53 -10.74 4.68
C ILE A 26 8.10 -10.58 3.22
N LEU A 27 6.81 -10.28 3.02
CA LEU A 27 6.30 -9.92 1.70
C LEU A 27 6.67 -8.47 1.40
N VAL A 28 7.20 -8.23 0.20
CA VAL A 28 7.58 -6.90 -0.26
C VAL A 28 7.18 -6.67 -1.72
N GLN A 29 6.97 -5.42 -2.07
CA GLN A 29 6.70 -4.97 -3.44
C GLN A 29 7.83 -4.06 -3.93
N VAL A 30 8.26 -4.26 -5.18
CA VAL A 30 9.26 -3.38 -5.83
C VAL A 30 8.62 -2.03 -6.13
N VAL A 31 9.24 -0.97 -5.63
CA VAL A 31 8.82 0.43 -5.85
C VAL A 31 9.72 1.10 -6.88
N LYS A 32 11.02 0.77 -6.86
CA LYS A 32 11.97 1.19 -7.90
C LYS A 32 12.87 0.02 -8.23
N GLU A 33 13.07 -0.18 -9.53
CA GLU A 33 14.02 -1.15 -10.07
C GLU A 33 15.46 -0.86 -9.63
N GLU A 34 16.31 -1.86 -9.78
CA GLU A 34 17.75 -1.72 -9.60
C GLU A 34 18.31 -0.67 -10.57
N MET A 35 19.22 0.17 -10.09
CA MET A 35 19.86 1.19 -10.93
C MET A 35 21.31 1.43 -10.50
N LEU A 36 22.22 1.39 -11.47
CA LEU A 36 23.64 1.75 -11.31
C LEU A 36 24.31 1.05 -10.11
N GLY A 37 24.08 -0.25 -9.96
CA GLY A 37 24.66 -1.03 -8.86
C GLY A 37 24.12 -0.66 -7.48
N LYS A 38 22.92 -0.08 -7.41
CA LYS A 38 22.12 0.01 -6.19
C LYS A 38 20.94 -0.93 -6.31
N GLY A 39 20.84 -1.89 -5.39
CA GLY A 39 19.74 -2.84 -5.32
C GLY A 39 18.35 -2.17 -5.34
N ALA A 40 17.36 -2.91 -5.81
CA ALA A 40 15.99 -2.42 -5.94
C ALA A 40 15.45 -1.87 -4.62
N ARG A 41 14.61 -0.83 -4.71
CA ARG A 41 13.90 -0.29 -3.56
C ARG A 41 12.57 -1.03 -3.42
N VAL A 42 12.32 -1.55 -2.23
CA VAL A 42 11.09 -2.28 -1.93
C VAL A 42 10.31 -1.64 -0.77
N THR A 43 9.02 -1.96 -0.69
CA THR A 43 8.12 -1.58 0.41
C THR A 43 7.39 -2.81 0.96
N ALA A 44 7.01 -2.78 2.23
CA ALA A 44 6.08 -3.74 2.84
C ALA A 44 4.61 -3.30 2.68
N ASP A 45 4.36 -2.05 2.27
CA ASP A 45 3.04 -1.55 1.90
C ASP A 45 2.64 -2.09 0.52
N VAL A 46 2.22 -3.36 0.51
CA VAL A 46 1.78 -4.02 -0.71
C VAL A 46 0.48 -3.39 -1.19
N SER A 47 0.36 -3.23 -2.51
CA SER A 47 -0.84 -2.71 -3.17
C SER A 47 -1.11 -3.47 -4.47
N LEU A 48 -2.39 -3.71 -4.76
CA LEU A 48 -2.85 -4.37 -5.98
C LEU A 48 -3.73 -3.41 -6.77
N ALA A 49 -3.16 -2.85 -7.83
CA ALA A 49 -3.86 -1.91 -8.70
C ALA A 49 -4.82 -2.63 -9.65
N GLY A 50 -6.10 -2.32 -9.55
CA GLY A 50 -7.13 -2.71 -10.51
C GLY A 50 -7.45 -1.59 -11.49
N ARG A 51 -8.48 -1.82 -12.32
CA ARG A 51 -8.93 -0.84 -13.31
C ARG A 51 -9.54 0.43 -12.70
N PHE A 52 -10.26 0.28 -11.59
CA PHE A 52 -11.04 1.35 -10.96
C PHE A 52 -10.69 1.61 -9.49
N MET A 53 -9.96 0.69 -8.86
CA MET A 53 -9.63 0.73 -7.44
C MET A 53 -8.25 0.14 -7.20
N VAL A 54 -7.64 0.46 -6.07
CA VAL A 54 -6.42 -0.15 -5.57
C VAL A 54 -6.71 -0.83 -4.24
N LEU A 55 -6.41 -2.12 -4.12
CA LEU A 55 -6.50 -2.86 -2.86
C LEU A 55 -5.21 -2.69 -2.06
N LEU A 56 -5.34 -2.44 -0.76
CA LEU A 56 -4.28 -2.30 0.24
C LEU A 56 -4.47 -3.37 1.33
N PRO A 57 -3.98 -4.60 1.17
CA PRO A 57 -4.28 -5.75 2.04
C PRO A 57 -3.73 -5.65 3.47
N TYR A 58 -2.85 -4.69 3.76
CA TYR A 58 -2.29 -4.45 5.09
C TYR A 58 -2.52 -3.02 5.57
N SER A 59 -3.42 -2.31 4.90
CA SER A 59 -3.91 -1.01 5.37
C SER A 59 -5.36 -1.10 5.78
N GLU A 60 -5.81 -0.12 6.56
CA GLU A 60 -7.23 0.01 6.90
C GLU A 60 -7.74 1.30 6.28
N GLY A 61 -9.04 1.31 5.99
CA GLY A 61 -9.74 2.50 5.55
C GLY A 61 -10.08 2.52 4.06
N MET A 62 -11.05 3.37 3.75
CA MET A 62 -11.53 3.64 2.41
C MET A 62 -11.14 5.07 2.03
N HIS A 63 -10.43 5.21 0.92
CA HIS A 63 -9.98 6.49 0.42
C HIS A 63 -10.58 6.70 -0.97
N ILE A 64 -10.97 7.95 -1.26
CA ILE A 64 -11.38 8.34 -2.61
C ILE A 64 -10.28 9.23 -3.18
N SER A 65 -9.88 8.97 -4.42
CA SER A 65 -8.88 9.77 -5.15
C SER A 65 -9.09 11.27 -4.94
N LYS A 66 -8.00 11.97 -4.60
CA LYS A 66 -8.00 13.44 -4.41
C LYS A 66 -8.36 14.21 -5.68
N LYS A 67 -8.31 13.56 -6.85
CA LYS A 67 -8.73 14.14 -8.13
C LYS A 67 -10.25 14.21 -8.28
N ILE A 68 -11.00 13.46 -7.48
CA ILE A 68 -12.47 13.49 -7.45
C ILE A 68 -12.86 14.50 -6.37
N THR A 69 -13.27 15.69 -6.80
CA THR A 69 -13.59 16.84 -5.91
C THR A 69 -15.08 17.05 -5.70
N ASP A 70 -15.94 16.41 -6.50
CA ASP A 70 -17.39 16.47 -6.33
C ASP A 70 -17.82 15.59 -5.15
N GLU A 71 -18.34 16.22 -4.09
CA GLU A 71 -18.76 15.53 -2.87
C GLU A 71 -19.92 14.55 -3.08
N ALA A 72 -20.85 14.83 -4.00
CA ALA A 72 -21.93 13.90 -4.30
C ALA A 72 -21.39 12.62 -4.97
N VAL A 73 -20.42 12.78 -5.88
CA VAL A 73 -19.73 11.63 -6.49
C VAL A 73 -18.94 10.85 -5.44
N ARG A 74 -18.23 11.55 -4.55
CA ARG A 74 -17.45 10.93 -3.47
C ARG A 74 -18.34 10.09 -2.55
N ALA A 75 -19.47 10.64 -2.10
CA ALA A 75 -20.43 9.93 -1.25
C ALA A 75 -20.98 8.67 -1.95
N LYS A 76 -21.34 8.78 -3.23
CA LYS A 76 -21.82 7.64 -4.01
C LYS A 76 -20.76 6.55 -4.16
N LEU A 77 -19.50 6.91 -4.42
CA LEU A 77 -18.42 5.93 -4.52
C LEU A 77 -18.15 5.24 -3.18
N GLN A 78 -18.22 5.98 -2.07
CA GLN A 78 -18.10 5.41 -0.73
C GLN A 78 -19.20 4.39 -0.44
N GLU A 79 -20.46 4.71 -0.77
CA GLU A 79 -21.59 3.80 -0.61
C GLU A 79 -21.41 2.52 -1.45
N LEU A 80 -21.00 2.65 -2.71
CA LEU A 80 -20.76 1.52 -3.60
C LEU A 80 -19.60 0.63 -3.14
N ALA A 81 -18.57 1.21 -2.53
CA ALA A 81 -17.39 0.48 -2.07
C ALA A 81 -17.59 -0.15 -0.68
N ALA A 82 -18.48 0.39 0.16
CA ALA A 82 -18.68 -0.05 1.54
C ALA A 82 -18.88 -1.57 1.72
N PRO A 83 -19.63 -2.30 0.87
CA PRO A 83 -19.81 -3.75 1.02
C PRO A 83 -18.53 -4.57 0.82
N TYR A 84 -17.50 -4.01 0.18
CA TYR A 84 -16.26 -4.70 -0.16
C TYR A 84 -15.14 -4.43 0.86
N VAL A 85 -15.34 -3.49 1.79
CA VAL A 85 -14.35 -3.17 2.82
C VAL A 85 -14.34 -4.27 3.88
N GLN A 86 -13.19 -4.89 4.07
CA GLN A 86 -12.96 -5.92 5.08
C GLN A 86 -12.02 -5.38 6.17
N GLU A 87 -12.14 -5.91 7.39
CA GLU A 87 -11.24 -5.55 8.48
C GLU A 87 -9.78 -5.87 8.10
N GLY A 88 -8.86 -4.95 8.40
CA GLY A 88 -7.45 -5.07 8.02
C GLY A 88 -7.14 -4.85 6.53
N CYS A 89 -8.15 -4.58 5.68
CA CYS A 89 -7.97 -4.30 4.24
C CYS A 89 -8.48 -2.90 3.88
N GLY A 90 -7.65 -2.16 3.15
CA GLY A 90 -7.91 -0.79 2.72
C GLY A 90 -8.10 -0.71 1.22
N PHE A 91 -8.74 0.35 0.76
CA PHE A 91 -8.97 0.59 -0.66
C PHE A 91 -8.82 2.07 -1.01
N ILE A 92 -8.33 2.33 -2.23
CA ILE A 92 -8.28 3.67 -2.85
C ILE A 92 -9.10 3.65 -4.15
#